data_AF-A0A5C6A6G0-F1
#
_entry.id   AF-A0A5C6A6G0-F1
#
_cell.length_a   1.000
_cell.length_b   1.000
_cell.length_c   1.000
_cell.angle_alpha   90.00
_cell.angle_beta   90.00
_cell.angle_gamma   90.00
#
_symmetry.space_group_name_H-M   'P 1'
#
loop_
_entity.id
_entity.type
_entity.pdbx_description
1 polymer ?
#
loop_
_entity_poly.entity_id
_entity_poly.type
_entity_poly.pdbx_seq_one_letter_code
_entity_poly.pdbx_strand_id
1 'polypeptide(L)'
;MKMQFKRVAALTLAALVSTSAMAADIVDTAVGAGSFKTLAAALGAADLVETLKSEGPFTVFAPTDAAFAKLPEGTVETLLKPENKAMLAGILTYHVVPGKVMAAQVVDLKGAKTVNGQRVDIKVDGSTVMVDGATVTTTDIACDNGVIHVIDSVILPADKTIPETADAAGQFQTLLAAAKAAGLAEVLGGEGPFTVFAPTDEAFAKLPEGTVATLLKPENKQKLVDILKYHVVSGRVYSEDAVAAKSAKTLQGSSIAVRVTDAGAMINDAKLVATDIDASNGVIHIIDSVLMPPAKNANARQVIENAIAQGAALYNSGHHAACAQLYHETLNGLMSTQIDASLQHHMTSVMTSASHQQCMTQRAWTLRRGIDQMYAQLGSN
;
A
#
# COMPACT_ATOMS: atom_id res chain seq x y z
N MET A 1 12.42 86.03 -52.01
CA MET A 1 11.83 86.85 -50.93
C MET A 1 10.69 86.06 -50.30
N LYS A 2 10.65 86.03 -48.96
CA LYS A 2 9.63 85.46 -48.04
C LYS A 2 9.78 84.00 -47.63
N MET A 3 10.48 83.90 -46.51
CA MET A 3 10.50 82.90 -45.45
C MET A 3 9.17 82.89 -44.65
N GLN A 4 8.98 81.83 -43.84
CA GLN A 4 7.98 81.60 -42.76
C GLN A 4 6.66 80.92 -43.23
N PHE A 5 6.06 79.89 -42.59
CA PHE A 5 5.93 79.55 -41.17
C PHE A 5 5.79 78.02 -40.93
N LYS A 6 6.15 77.63 -39.70
CA LYS A 6 6.14 76.32 -39.02
C LYS A 6 4.82 75.54 -39.06
N ARG A 7 4.91 74.20 -39.10
CA ARG A 7 4.05 73.29 -38.29
C ARG A 7 4.87 72.09 -37.80
N VAL A 8 5.00 71.99 -36.48
CA VAL A 8 5.51 70.81 -35.77
C VAL A 8 4.35 69.83 -35.68
N ALA A 9 4.48 68.64 -36.28
CA ALA A 9 3.55 67.55 -36.08
C ALA A 9 4.03 66.74 -34.86
N ALA A 10 3.23 66.73 -33.80
CA ALA A 10 3.43 65.87 -32.65
C ALA A 10 3.14 64.42 -33.07
N LEU A 11 4.17 63.57 -33.03
CA LEU A 11 4.03 62.13 -33.20
C LEU A 11 3.63 61.54 -31.85
N THR A 12 2.33 61.33 -31.65
CA THR A 12 1.81 60.57 -30.51
C THR A 12 2.19 59.11 -30.68
N LEU A 13 3.19 58.66 -29.90
CA LEU A 13 3.55 57.26 -29.75
C LEU A 13 2.41 56.57 -28.98
N ALA A 14 1.51 55.91 -29.70
CA ALA A 14 0.55 55.00 -29.09
C ALA A 14 1.33 53.79 -28.54
N ALA A 15 1.55 53.78 -27.23
CA ALA A 15 1.99 52.58 -26.53
C ALA A 15 0.91 51.51 -26.72
N LEU A 16 1.20 50.48 -27.51
CA LEU A 16 0.44 49.23 -27.43
C LEU A 16 0.69 48.67 -26.03
N VAL A 17 -0.25 48.95 -25.13
CA VAL A 17 -0.42 48.13 -23.94
C VAL A 17 -0.88 46.78 -24.47
N SER A 18 0.06 45.85 -24.59
CA SER A 18 -0.25 44.43 -24.68
C SER A 18 -1.00 44.07 -23.41
N THR A 19 -2.32 44.10 -23.46
CA THR A 19 -3.15 43.44 -22.46
C THR A 19 -2.84 41.96 -22.59
N SER A 20 -1.92 41.45 -21.76
CA SER A 20 -1.89 40.03 -21.46
C SER A 20 -3.31 39.68 -20.99
N ALA A 21 -4.03 38.89 -21.78
CA ALA A 21 -5.23 38.26 -21.29
C ALA A 21 -4.79 37.46 -20.05
N MET A 22 -5.17 37.94 -18.86
CA MET A 22 -5.05 37.13 -17.65
C MET A 22 -5.98 35.95 -17.88
N ALA A 23 -5.42 34.80 -18.22
CA ALA A 23 -6.21 33.59 -18.19
C ALA A 23 -6.55 33.32 -16.72
N ALA A 24 -7.79 32.92 -16.49
CA ALA A 24 -8.29 32.74 -15.14
C ALA A 24 -7.65 31.49 -14.53
N ASP A 25 -7.24 31.57 -13.26
CA ASP A 25 -6.82 30.38 -12.52
C ASP A 25 -8.01 29.40 -12.34
N ILE A 26 -7.77 28.18 -11.83
CA ILE A 26 -8.84 27.18 -11.61
C ILE A 26 -10.01 27.76 -10.81
N VAL A 27 -9.75 28.58 -9.80
CA VAL A 27 -10.76 29.13 -8.90
C VAL A 27 -11.56 30.23 -9.62
N ASP A 28 -10.87 31.13 -10.32
CA ASP A 28 -11.47 32.23 -11.07
C ASP A 28 -12.26 31.70 -12.28
N THR A 29 -11.81 30.60 -12.91
CA THR A 29 -12.51 29.89 -13.98
C THR A 29 -13.79 29.23 -13.45
N ALA A 30 -13.72 28.57 -12.29
CA ALA A 30 -14.88 27.94 -11.66
C ALA A 30 -15.93 28.98 -11.23
N VAL A 31 -15.49 30.10 -10.64
CA VAL A 31 -16.38 31.21 -10.25
C VAL A 31 -16.98 31.89 -11.49
N GLY A 32 -16.19 32.11 -12.54
CA GLY A 32 -16.63 32.72 -13.80
C GLY A 32 -17.63 31.87 -14.58
N ALA A 33 -17.56 30.54 -14.48
CA ALA A 33 -18.50 29.64 -15.14
C ALA A 33 -19.89 29.57 -14.47
N GLY A 34 -20.05 30.14 -13.27
CA GLY A 34 -21.34 30.33 -12.59
C GLY A 34 -22.06 29.06 -12.10
N SER A 35 -21.59 27.87 -12.48
CA SER A 35 -22.17 26.55 -12.19
C SER A 35 -21.42 25.75 -11.09
N PHE A 36 -20.44 26.39 -10.45
CA PHE A 36 -19.56 25.81 -9.42
C PHE A 36 -19.60 26.60 -8.11
N LYS A 37 -20.70 27.29 -7.81
CA LYS A 37 -20.79 28.18 -6.63
C LYS A 37 -20.61 27.40 -5.33
N THR A 38 -21.15 26.18 -5.27
CA THR A 38 -21.03 25.29 -4.12
C THR A 38 -19.59 24.84 -3.90
N LEU A 39 -18.88 24.52 -5.00
CA LEU A 39 -17.47 24.14 -4.96
C LEU A 39 -16.58 25.30 -4.49
N ALA A 40 -16.80 26.51 -5.01
CA ALA A 40 -16.05 27.69 -4.59
C ALA A 40 -16.27 28.02 -3.11
N ALA A 41 -17.50 27.90 -2.61
CA ALA A 41 -17.81 28.05 -1.18
C ALA A 41 -17.12 26.99 -0.32
N ALA A 42 -17.12 25.72 -0.78
CA ALA A 42 -16.43 24.62 -0.11
C ALA A 42 -14.91 24.82 -0.05
N LEU A 43 -14.28 25.27 -1.14
CA LEU A 43 -12.86 25.60 -1.19
C LEU A 43 -12.50 26.73 -0.22
N GLY A 44 -13.35 27.76 -0.13
CA GLY A 44 -13.20 28.84 0.84
C GLY A 44 -13.32 28.35 2.29
N ALA A 45 -14.29 27.48 2.58
CA ALA A 45 -14.46 26.91 3.92
C ALA A 45 -13.31 25.97 4.35
N ALA A 46 -12.68 25.30 3.37
CA ALA A 46 -11.56 24.39 3.61
C ALA A 46 -10.17 25.05 3.61
N ASP A 47 -10.07 26.37 3.37
CA ASP A 47 -8.81 27.10 3.19
C ASP A 47 -7.89 26.52 2.09
N LEU A 48 -8.46 25.87 1.06
CA LEU A 48 -7.71 25.24 -0.03
C LEU A 48 -7.52 26.16 -1.25
N VAL A 49 -8.07 27.38 -1.21
CA VAL A 49 -8.00 28.36 -2.31
C VAL A 49 -6.53 28.68 -2.66
N GLU A 50 -5.68 28.91 -1.66
CA GLU A 50 -4.26 29.22 -1.88
C GLU A 50 -3.50 28.02 -2.47
N THR A 51 -3.83 26.79 -2.03
CA THR A 51 -3.22 25.57 -2.57
C THR A 51 -3.60 25.34 -4.03
N LEU A 52 -4.84 25.62 -4.41
CA LEU A 52 -5.29 25.51 -5.80
C LEU A 52 -4.96 26.73 -6.66
N LYS A 53 -4.45 27.83 -6.08
CA LYS A 53 -3.87 28.98 -6.79
C LYS A 53 -2.35 28.89 -6.95
N SER A 54 -1.69 27.90 -6.34
CA SER A 54 -0.24 27.72 -6.51
C SER A 54 0.14 27.39 -7.96
N GLU A 55 1.41 27.59 -8.32
CA GLU A 55 1.93 27.20 -9.65
C GLU A 55 1.76 25.69 -9.86
N GLY A 56 0.71 25.34 -10.60
CA GLY A 56 0.41 23.97 -10.99
C GLY A 56 1.36 23.47 -12.08
N PRO A 57 1.16 22.23 -12.55
CA PRO A 57 -0.17 21.86 -13.04
C PRO A 57 -0.98 20.98 -12.08
N PHE A 58 -2.27 21.29 -11.96
CA PHE A 58 -3.27 20.44 -11.31
C PHE A 58 -4.37 20.02 -12.29
N THR A 59 -4.99 18.87 -12.04
CA THR A 59 -6.22 18.45 -12.71
C THR A 59 -7.32 18.36 -11.67
N VAL A 60 -8.40 19.12 -11.84
CA VAL A 60 -9.51 19.19 -10.88
C VAL A 60 -10.76 18.60 -11.50
N PHE A 61 -11.30 17.58 -10.85
CA PHE A 61 -12.62 17.05 -11.16
C PHE A 61 -13.67 17.90 -10.44
N ALA A 62 -14.31 18.83 -11.14
CA ALA A 62 -15.22 19.80 -10.55
C ALA A 62 -16.67 19.32 -10.67
N PRO A 63 -17.35 18.92 -9.58
CA PRO A 63 -18.77 18.64 -9.60
C PRO A 63 -19.58 19.92 -9.81
N THR A 64 -20.61 19.84 -10.65
CA THR A 64 -21.57 20.94 -10.84
C THR A 64 -22.45 21.14 -9.61
N ASP A 65 -23.11 22.29 -9.48
CA ASP A 65 -24.12 22.51 -8.43
C ASP A 65 -25.25 21.45 -8.49
N ALA A 66 -25.57 20.92 -9.68
CA ALA A 66 -26.52 19.81 -9.84
C ALA A 66 -25.98 18.47 -9.30
N ALA A 67 -24.67 18.24 -9.38
CA ALA A 67 -24.01 17.07 -8.78
C ALA A 67 -24.09 17.10 -7.25
N PHE A 68 -23.90 18.27 -6.64
CA PHE A 68 -24.09 18.45 -5.19
C PHE A 68 -25.54 18.24 -4.77
N ALA A 69 -26.51 18.64 -5.60
CA ALA A 69 -27.93 18.41 -5.33
C ALA A 69 -28.35 16.94 -5.40
N LYS A 70 -27.56 16.06 -6.04
CA LYS A 70 -27.80 14.60 -6.02
C LYS A 70 -27.38 13.94 -4.70
N LEU A 71 -26.57 14.61 -3.88
CA LEU A 71 -26.21 14.09 -2.57
C LEU A 71 -27.44 14.06 -1.65
N PRO A 72 -27.52 13.10 -0.70
CA PRO A 72 -28.60 13.05 0.28
C PRO A 72 -28.73 14.39 1.02
N GLU A 73 -29.97 14.83 1.25
CA GLU A 73 -30.25 16.08 1.97
C GLU A 73 -29.53 16.09 3.33
N GLY A 74 -28.88 17.21 3.65
CA GLY A 74 -28.07 17.37 4.86
C GLY A 74 -26.60 16.97 4.73
N THR A 75 -26.18 16.30 3.65
CA THR A 75 -24.75 15.94 3.44
C THR A 75 -23.90 17.19 3.23
N VAL A 76 -24.31 18.08 2.31
CA VAL A 76 -23.56 19.33 2.02
C VAL A 76 -23.54 20.26 3.23
N GLU A 77 -24.67 20.40 3.93
CA GLU A 77 -24.74 21.21 5.15
C GLU A 77 -23.84 20.65 6.25
N THR A 78 -23.77 19.33 6.38
CA THR A 78 -22.88 18.67 7.35
C THR A 78 -21.42 18.90 6.96
N LEU A 79 -21.07 18.75 5.68
CA LEU A 79 -19.70 18.96 5.19
C LEU A 79 -19.22 20.42 5.31
N LEU A 80 -20.13 21.39 5.19
CA LEU A 80 -19.82 22.82 5.35
C LEU A 80 -19.70 23.27 6.82
N LYS A 81 -20.00 22.40 7.80
CA LYS A 81 -19.78 22.73 9.21
C LYS A 81 -18.28 22.84 9.51
N PRO A 82 -17.88 23.81 10.36
CA PRO A 82 -16.47 23.98 10.74
C PRO A 82 -15.89 22.74 11.43
N GLU A 83 -16.72 21.96 12.11
CA GLU A 83 -16.34 20.67 12.73
C GLU A 83 -15.86 19.64 11.70
N ASN A 84 -16.38 19.69 10.46
CA ASN A 84 -16.07 18.74 9.39
C ASN A 84 -15.07 19.31 8.38
N LYS A 85 -14.40 20.41 8.70
CA LYS A 85 -13.42 21.05 7.82
C LYS A 85 -12.33 20.08 7.34
N ALA A 86 -11.85 19.19 8.21
CA ALA A 86 -10.87 18.17 7.83
C ALA A 86 -11.43 17.16 6.81
N MET A 87 -12.68 16.74 6.97
CA MET A 87 -13.35 15.86 6.02
C MET A 87 -13.59 16.58 4.69
N LEU A 88 -14.04 17.83 4.73
CA LEU A 88 -14.24 18.65 3.54
C LEU A 88 -12.94 18.86 2.76
N ALA A 89 -11.85 19.19 3.46
CA ALA A 89 -10.52 19.29 2.86
C ALA A 89 -10.08 17.95 2.23
N GLY A 90 -10.39 16.83 2.89
CA GLY A 90 -10.14 15.49 2.36
C GLY A 90 -10.89 15.21 1.05
N ILE A 91 -12.18 15.50 1.02
CA ILE A 91 -13.03 15.34 -0.18
C ILE A 91 -12.54 16.25 -1.31
N LEU A 92 -12.24 17.52 -1.03
CA LEU A 92 -11.79 18.46 -2.05
C LEU A 92 -10.42 18.06 -2.60
N THR A 93 -9.49 17.61 -1.75
CA THR A 93 -8.18 17.10 -2.20
C THR A 93 -8.28 15.77 -2.94
N TYR A 94 -9.36 15.00 -2.75
CA TYR A 94 -9.67 13.80 -3.52
C TYR A 94 -10.13 14.13 -4.96
N HIS A 95 -10.79 15.28 -5.15
CA HIS A 95 -11.14 15.77 -6.49
C HIS A 95 -9.96 16.36 -7.26
N VAL A 96 -8.78 16.49 -6.62
CA VAL A 96 -7.61 17.13 -7.21
C VAL A 96 -6.53 16.08 -7.46
N VAL A 97 -6.06 16.02 -8.69
CA VAL A 97 -4.93 15.18 -9.10
C VAL A 97 -3.74 16.10 -9.41
N PRO A 98 -2.56 15.86 -8.81
CA PRO A 98 -1.34 16.58 -9.17
C PRO A 98 -0.90 16.17 -10.58
N GLY A 99 -0.57 17.16 -11.41
CA GLY A 99 -0.20 16.96 -12.81
C GLY A 99 -1.28 17.44 -13.78
N LYS A 100 -0.86 17.65 -15.04
CA LYS A 100 -1.74 17.99 -16.15
C LYS A 100 -2.19 16.70 -16.82
N VAL A 101 -3.43 16.29 -16.60
CA VAL A 101 -4.02 15.11 -17.22
C VAL A 101 -5.14 15.55 -18.15
N MET A 102 -4.82 15.61 -19.45
CA MET A 102 -5.80 15.93 -20.50
C MET A 102 -6.67 14.71 -20.81
N ALA A 103 -7.89 14.90 -21.33
CA ALA A 103 -8.80 13.81 -21.64
C ALA A 103 -8.18 12.73 -22.53
N ALA A 104 -7.34 13.14 -23.49
CA ALA A 104 -6.59 12.21 -24.35
C ALA A 104 -5.64 11.29 -23.58
N GLN A 105 -5.10 11.74 -22.45
CA GLN A 105 -4.25 10.94 -21.55
C GLN A 105 -5.07 10.18 -20.52
N VAL A 106 -6.24 10.71 -20.13
CA VAL A 106 -7.20 10.02 -19.24
C VAL A 106 -7.66 8.69 -19.86
N VAL A 107 -7.74 8.59 -21.19
CA VAL A 107 -8.19 7.36 -21.87
C VAL A 107 -7.28 6.16 -21.62
N ASP A 108 -5.97 6.40 -21.48
CA ASP A 108 -4.97 5.35 -21.26
C ASP A 108 -4.71 5.06 -19.78
N LEU A 109 -5.28 5.87 -18.88
CA LEU A 109 -5.11 5.76 -17.43
C LEU A 109 -6.25 4.95 -16.82
N LYS A 110 -5.88 3.93 -16.04
CA LYS A 110 -6.83 3.15 -15.22
C LYS A 110 -7.17 3.82 -13.90
N GLY A 111 -6.46 4.88 -13.54
CA GLY A 111 -6.68 5.65 -12.33
C GLY A 111 -5.57 6.67 -12.11
N ALA A 112 -5.80 7.58 -11.17
CA ALA A 112 -4.86 8.63 -10.83
C ALA A 112 -4.75 8.81 -9.32
N LYS A 113 -3.54 9.02 -8.82
CA LYS A 113 -3.32 9.34 -7.41
C LYS A 113 -3.73 10.79 -7.15
N THR A 114 -4.61 11.00 -6.19
CA THR A 114 -5.10 12.33 -5.80
C THR A 114 -4.17 13.01 -4.80
N VAL A 115 -4.37 14.30 -4.54
CA VAL A 115 -3.67 15.05 -3.50
C VAL A 115 -3.98 14.50 -2.11
N ASN A 116 -5.17 13.92 -1.91
CA ASN A 116 -5.52 13.22 -0.67
C ASN A 116 -4.69 11.95 -0.43
N GLY A 117 -4.02 11.43 -1.46
CA GLY A 117 -3.20 10.22 -1.40
C GLY A 117 -3.93 8.94 -1.79
N GLN A 118 -5.26 8.96 -1.79
CA GLN A 118 -6.11 7.91 -2.37
C GLN A 118 -6.12 7.98 -3.90
N ARG A 119 -6.42 6.87 -4.55
CA ARG A 119 -6.53 6.78 -6.01
C ARG A 119 -7.97 7.03 -6.41
N VAL A 120 -8.17 7.76 -7.50
CA VAL A 120 -9.45 7.78 -8.22
C VAL A 120 -9.36 6.79 -9.36
N ASP A 121 -10.35 5.92 -9.46
CA ASP A 121 -10.44 4.98 -10.56
C ASP A 121 -11.03 5.67 -11.79
N ILE A 122 -10.37 5.48 -12.93
CA ILE A 122 -10.77 6.08 -14.20
C ILE A 122 -11.17 4.93 -15.11
N LYS A 123 -12.43 4.97 -15.55
CA LYS A 123 -12.98 3.98 -16.46
C LYS A 123 -13.51 4.67 -17.70
N VAL A 124 -13.11 4.18 -18.87
CA VAL A 124 -13.64 4.64 -20.16
C VAL A 124 -14.65 3.61 -20.65
N ASP A 125 -15.89 4.05 -20.87
CA ASP A 125 -16.93 3.25 -21.50
C ASP A 125 -17.34 3.89 -22.83
N GLY A 126 -16.76 3.38 -23.92
CA GLY A 126 -16.92 3.94 -25.26
C GLY A 126 -16.38 5.36 -25.37
N SER A 127 -17.27 6.35 -25.52
CA SER A 127 -16.93 7.77 -25.57
C SER A 127 -17.04 8.48 -24.23
N THR A 128 -17.45 7.79 -23.17
CA THR A 128 -17.73 8.39 -21.87
C THR A 128 -16.63 8.03 -20.89
N VAL A 129 -16.07 9.06 -20.23
CA VAL A 129 -15.10 8.88 -19.14
C VAL A 129 -15.85 8.92 -17.82
N MET A 130 -15.61 7.94 -16.97
CA MET A 130 -16.12 7.87 -15.60
C MET A 130 -14.95 7.92 -14.62
N VAL A 131 -15.09 8.72 -13.57
CA VAL A 131 -14.13 8.85 -12.48
C VAL A 131 -14.84 8.44 -11.20
N ASP A 132 -14.43 7.30 -10.64
CA ASP A 132 -15.01 6.71 -9.42
C ASP A 132 -16.56 6.64 -9.47
N GLY A 133 -17.09 6.23 -10.61
CA GLY A 133 -18.54 6.15 -10.88
C GLY A 133 -19.21 7.46 -11.33
N ALA A 134 -18.56 8.62 -11.18
CA ALA A 134 -19.06 9.91 -11.67
C ALA A 134 -18.76 10.08 -13.17
N THR A 135 -19.73 10.54 -13.95
CA THR A 135 -19.55 10.74 -15.40
C THR A 135 -18.96 12.11 -15.67
N VAL A 136 -17.89 12.16 -16.48
CA VAL A 136 -17.31 13.41 -16.95
C VAL A 136 -18.18 13.98 -18.08
N THR A 137 -18.74 15.16 -17.85
CA THR A 137 -19.69 15.85 -18.75
C THR A 137 -19.01 16.85 -19.66
N THR A 138 -17.93 17.48 -19.19
CA THR A 138 -17.13 18.43 -19.97
C THR A 138 -15.68 18.21 -19.62
N THR A 139 -14.83 18.05 -20.64
CA THR A 139 -13.39 17.81 -20.46
C THR A 139 -12.57 19.01 -20.92
N ASP A 140 -11.30 19.04 -20.50
CA ASP A 140 -10.25 19.90 -21.04
C ASP A 140 -10.51 21.41 -20.94
N ILE A 141 -11.16 21.85 -19.84
CA ILE A 141 -11.24 23.28 -19.54
C ILE A 141 -9.85 23.74 -19.09
N ALA A 142 -9.13 24.41 -19.98
CA ALA A 142 -7.77 24.87 -19.71
C ALA A 142 -7.77 26.07 -18.75
N CYS A 143 -6.98 25.97 -17.69
CA CYS A 143 -6.69 27.03 -16.75
C CYS A 143 -5.18 27.28 -16.73
N ASP A 144 -4.75 28.46 -16.25
CA ASP A 144 -3.32 28.81 -16.23
C ASP A 144 -2.47 27.85 -15.38
N ASN A 145 -3.06 27.32 -14.31
CA ASN A 145 -2.41 26.40 -13.40
C ASN A 145 -2.92 24.96 -13.51
N GLY A 146 -3.64 24.59 -14.58
CA GLY A 146 -4.16 23.24 -14.69
C GLY A 146 -5.25 23.00 -15.72
N VAL A 147 -6.07 21.99 -15.43
CA VAL A 147 -7.22 21.56 -16.23
C VAL A 147 -8.39 21.26 -15.31
N ILE A 148 -9.60 21.67 -15.70
CA ILE A 148 -10.83 21.29 -15.04
C ILE A 148 -11.58 20.28 -15.91
N HIS A 149 -11.99 19.17 -15.30
CA HIS A 149 -12.93 18.21 -15.87
C HIS A 149 -14.21 18.25 -15.05
N VAL A 150 -15.34 18.50 -15.70
CA VAL A 150 -16.64 18.66 -15.03
C VAL A 150 -17.28 17.31 -14.84
N ILE A 151 -17.64 16.96 -13.61
CA ILE A 151 -18.28 15.68 -13.27
C ILE A 151 -19.74 15.89 -12.85
N ASP A 152 -20.56 14.88 -13.10
CA ASP A 152 -22.00 14.91 -12.85
C ASP A 152 -22.42 14.50 -11.43
N SER A 153 -21.46 14.00 -10.63
CA SER A 153 -21.64 13.46 -9.28
C SER A 153 -20.41 13.78 -8.43
N VAL A 154 -20.58 13.98 -7.12
CA VAL A 154 -19.45 14.24 -6.20
C VAL A 154 -18.75 12.92 -5.88
N ILE A 155 -17.43 12.84 -6.09
CA ILE A 155 -16.63 11.65 -5.73
C ILE A 155 -16.24 11.71 -4.25
N LEU A 156 -16.46 10.61 -3.53
CA LEU A 156 -16.24 10.57 -2.09
C LEU A 156 -15.07 9.64 -1.77
N PRO A 157 -14.03 10.12 -1.07
CA PRO A 157 -12.94 9.28 -0.60
C PRO A 157 -13.46 8.19 0.35
N ALA A 158 -12.76 7.07 0.44
CA ALA A 158 -13.06 6.06 1.46
C ALA A 158 -12.80 6.64 2.85
N ASP A 159 -13.84 6.69 3.69
CA ASP A 159 -13.84 7.24 5.05
C ASP A 159 -13.54 6.18 6.12
N LYS A 160 -13.89 4.93 5.84
CA LYS A 160 -13.69 3.78 6.73
C LYS A 160 -12.24 3.30 6.75
N THR A 161 -11.76 2.99 7.95
CA THR A 161 -10.45 2.34 8.15
C THR A 161 -10.46 0.91 7.62
N ILE A 162 -9.28 0.33 7.40
CA ILE A 162 -9.14 -1.07 6.97
C ILE A 162 -10.03 -2.06 7.76
N PRO A 163 -10.02 -2.09 9.11
CA PRO A 163 -10.87 -3.02 9.85
C PRO A 163 -12.37 -2.74 9.67
N GLU A 164 -12.78 -1.48 9.54
CA GLU A 164 -14.19 -1.12 9.30
C GLU A 164 -14.66 -1.48 7.89
N THR A 165 -13.80 -1.29 6.89
CA THR A 165 -14.05 -1.71 5.51
C THR A 165 -14.17 -3.22 5.42
N ALA A 166 -13.31 -3.96 6.12
CA ALA A 166 -13.39 -5.42 6.19
C ALA A 166 -14.66 -5.89 6.93
N ASP A 167 -15.08 -5.22 7.99
CA ASP A 167 -16.30 -5.56 8.72
C ASP A 167 -17.55 -5.34 7.85
N ALA A 168 -17.61 -4.21 7.15
CA ALA A 168 -18.71 -3.88 6.24
C ALA A 168 -18.81 -4.85 5.05
N ALA A 169 -17.69 -5.44 4.62
CA ALA A 169 -17.67 -6.43 3.53
C ALA A 169 -18.19 -7.81 3.96
N GLY A 170 -18.33 -8.10 5.25
CA GLY A 170 -18.98 -9.30 5.80
C GLY A 170 -18.24 -10.64 5.62
N GLN A 171 -17.22 -10.71 4.76
CA GLN A 171 -16.52 -11.95 4.35
C GLN A 171 -15.14 -12.17 5.01
N PHE A 172 -14.85 -11.40 6.06
CA PHE A 172 -13.55 -11.38 6.76
C PHE A 172 -13.70 -11.61 8.27
N GLN A 173 -14.74 -12.31 8.71
CA GLN A 173 -15.06 -12.44 10.14
C GLN A 173 -13.94 -13.17 10.89
N THR A 174 -13.35 -14.21 10.28
CA THR A 174 -12.23 -14.96 10.84
C THR A 174 -10.97 -14.10 10.95
N LEU A 175 -10.69 -13.29 9.94
CA LEU A 175 -9.55 -12.37 9.92
C LEU A 175 -9.68 -11.30 11.01
N LEU A 176 -10.87 -10.69 11.15
CA LEU A 176 -11.15 -9.68 12.17
C LEU A 176 -11.06 -10.26 13.57
N ALA A 177 -11.59 -11.46 13.79
CA ALA A 177 -11.46 -12.17 15.06
C ALA A 177 -9.99 -12.47 15.41
N ALA A 178 -9.21 -12.93 14.43
CA ALA A 178 -7.78 -13.17 14.57
C ALA A 178 -7.01 -11.88 14.88
N ALA A 179 -7.29 -10.78 14.16
CA ALA A 179 -6.68 -9.48 14.37
C ALA A 179 -6.99 -8.91 15.76
N LYS A 180 -8.22 -9.07 16.24
CA LYS A 180 -8.62 -8.71 17.62
C LYS A 180 -7.87 -9.56 18.65
N ALA A 181 -7.82 -10.88 18.49
CA ALA A 181 -7.09 -11.78 19.40
C ALA A 181 -5.59 -11.48 19.45
N ALA A 182 -5.01 -11.09 18.32
CA ALA A 182 -3.61 -10.70 18.17
C ALA A 182 -3.30 -9.27 18.67
N GLY A 183 -4.31 -8.43 18.92
CA GLY A 183 -4.13 -7.02 19.27
C GLY A 183 -3.65 -6.15 18.09
N LEU A 184 -3.87 -6.61 16.85
CA LEU A 184 -3.50 -5.89 15.63
C LEU A 184 -4.63 -5.05 15.06
N ALA A 185 -5.87 -5.24 15.50
CA ALA A 185 -7.02 -4.46 15.02
C ALA A 185 -6.83 -2.95 15.23
N GLU A 186 -6.30 -2.54 16.39
CA GLU A 186 -6.01 -1.13 16.70
C GLU A 186 -4.87 -0.58 15.83
N VAL A 187 -3.85 -1.40 15.56
CA VAL A 187 -2.71 -1.01 14.70
C VAL A 187 -3.18 -0.83 13.26
N LEU A 188 -4.02 -1.75 12.76
CA LEU A 188 -4.59 -1.68 11.42
C LEU A 188 -5.66 -0.59 11.27
N GLY A 189 -6.24 -0.12 12.37
CA GLY A 189 -7.12 1.06 12.41
C GLY A 189 -6.38 2.38 12.68
N GLY A 190 -5.08 2.33 12.98
CA GLY A 190 -4.26 3.50 13.30
C GLY A 190 -3.82 4.31 12.09
N GLU A 191 -2.88 5.22 12.31
CA GLU A 191 -2.31 6.06 11.25
C GLU A 191 -1.55 5.20 10.22
N GLY A 192 -2.15 5.06 9.04
CA GLY A 192 -1.57 4.42 7.87
C GLY A 192 -0.60 5.33 7.11
N PRO A 193 -0.20 4.96 5.88
CA PRO A 193 -0.85 3.97 5.03
C PRO A 193 -0.37 2.52 5.22
N PHE A 194 -1.31 1.58 5.17
CA PHE A 194 -1.04 0.14 5.12
C PHE A 194 -1.64 -0.51 3.86
N THR A 195 -1.05 -1.61 3.41
CA THR A 195 -1.62 -2.50 2.41
C THR A 195 -1.85 -3.85 3.05
N VAL A 196 -3.10 -4.31 3.08
CA VAL A 196 -3.48 -5.57 3.73
C VAL A 196 -3.95 -6.58 2.68
N PHE A 197 -3.29 -7.72 2.65
CA PHE A 197 -3.75 -8.88 1.88
C PHE A 197 -4.74 -9.66 2.75
N ALA A 198 -6.04 -9.45 2.54
CA ALA A 198 -7.09 -9.99 3.38
C ALA A 198 -7.59 -11.35 2.85
N PRO A 199 -7.28 -12.47 3.52
CA PRO A 199 -7.87 -13.76 3.18
C PRO A 199 -9.36 -13.79 3.56
N THR A 200 -10.21 -14.28 2.66
CA THR A 200 -11.63 -14.47 2.94
C THR A 200 -11.86 -15.61 3.93
N ASP A 201 -13.07 -15.71 4.50
CA ASP A 201 -13.44 -16.83 5.36
C ASP A 201 -13.30 -18.19 4.65
N GLU A 202 -13.53 -18.26 3.33
CA GLU A 202 -13.27 -19.45 2.52
C GLU A 202 -11.79 -19.79 2.41
N ALA A 203 -10.91 -18.77 2.37
CA ALA A 203 -9.47 -18.97 2.37
C ALA A 203 -9.00 -19.62 3.68
N PHE A 204 -9.61 -19.26 4.81
CA PHE A 204 -9.37 -19.92 6.10
C PHE A 204 -9.94 -21.35 6.12
N ALA A 205 -11.08 -21.59 5.48
CA ALA A 205 -11.69 -22.92 5.38
C ALA A 205 -10.86 -23.91 4.55
N LYS A 206 -10.04 -23.43 3.61
CA LYS A 206 -9.07 -24.26 2.85
C LYS A 206 -7.92 -24.79 3.71
N LEU A 207 -7.68 -24.21 4.89
CA LEU A 207 -6.64 -24.70 5.78
C LEU A 207 -7.04 -26.08 6.36
N PRO A 208 -6.07 -26.97 6.63
CA PRO A 208 -6.37 -28.26 7.25
C PRO A 208 -7.16 -28.10 8.55
N GLU A 209 -8.16 -28.96 8.75
CA GLU A 209 -9.00 -28.92 9.95
C GLU A 209 -8.13 -28.93 11.23
N GLY A 210 -8.46 -28.04 12.17
CA GLY A 210 -7.71 -27.86 13.40
C GLY A 210 -6.56 -26.83 13.33
N THR A 211 -6.16 -26.37 12.13
CA THR A 211 -5.11 -25.33 11.99
C THR A 211 -5.55 -24.01 12.60
N VAL A 212 -6.72 -23.49 12.22
CA VAL A 212 -7.27 -22.24 12.75
C VAL A 212 -7.53 -22.34 14.26
N ALA A 213 -8.13 -23.45 14.71
CA ALA A 213 -8.37 -23.70 16.13
C ALA A 213 -7.05 -23.73 16.94
N THR A 214 -5.98 -24.27 16.36
CA THR A 214 -4.65 -24.28 16.98
C THR A 214 -4.02 -22.90 17.01
N LEU A 215 -4.14 -22.12 15.93
CA LEU A 215 -3.63 -20.75 15.83
C LEU A 215 -4.33 -19.77 16.77
N LEU A 216 -5.62 -20.00 17.06
CA LEU A 216 -6.40 -19.20 18.01
C LEU A 216 -6.13 -19.55 19.48
N LYS A 217 -5.37 -20.61 19.78
CA LYS A 217 -4.98 -20.92 21.16
C LYS A 217 -4.04 -19.84 21.71
N PRO A 218 -4.15 -19.49 23.01
CA PRO A 218 -3.26 -18.52 23.65
C PRO A 218 -1.77 -18.85 23.48
N GLU A 219 -1.44 -20.15 23.50
CA GLU A 219 -0.09 -20.69 23.30
C GLU A 219 0.51 -20.32 21.93
N ASN A 220 -0.34 -20.16 20.90
CA ASN A 220 0.09 -19.85 19.53
C ASN A 220 -0.16 -18.39 19.14
N LYS A 221 -0.50 -17.52 20.11
CA LYS A 221 -0.77 -16.10 19.85
C LYS A 221 0.38 -15.41 19.12
N GLN A 222 1.63 -15.74 19.44
CA GLN A 222 2.79 -15.15 18.75
C GLN A 222 2.86 -15.58 17.28
N LYS A 223 2.50 -16.83 16.97
CA LYS A 223 2.42 -17.31 15.58
C LYS A 223 1.31 -16.60 14.82
N LEU A 224 0.16 -16.40 15.45
CA LEU A 224 -0.95 -15.64 14.86
C LEU A 224 -0.54 -14.20 14.55
N VAL A 225 0.16 -13.53 15.48
CA VAL A 225 0.70 -12.18 15.26
C VAL A 225 1.68 -12.17 14.07
N ASP A 226 2.59 -13.13 13.98
CA ASP A 226 3.55 -13.23 12.89
C ASP A 226 2.85 -13.48 11.53
N ILE A 227 1.83 -14.34 11.50
CA ILE A 227 1.02 -14.61 10.29
C ILE A 227 0.28 -13.34 9.85
N LEU A 228 -0.41 -12.66 10.77
CA LEU A 228 -1.14 -11.45 10.44
C LEU A 228 -0.20 -10.33 9.98
N LYS A 229 0.95 -10.15 10.62
CA LYS A 229 1.98 -9.19 10.16
C LYS A 229 2.54 -9.54 8.78
N TYR A 230 2.53 -10.81 8.39
CA TYR A 230 2.96 -11.24 7.06
C TYR A 230 1.94 -10.88 5.97
N HIS A 231 0.67 -10.69 6.33
CA HIS A 231 -0.36 -10.19 5.41
C HIS A 231 -0.37 -8.67 5.27
N VAL A 232 0.48 -7.94 6.00
CA VAL A 232 0.46 -6.47 6.04
C VAL A 232 1.77 -5.93 5.52
N VAL A 233 1.69 -4.98 4.60
CA VAL A 233 2.81 -4.22 4.04
C VAL A 233 2.64 -2.75 4.43
N SER A 234 3.73 -2.09 4.80
CA SER A 234 3.74 -0.64 5.05
C SER A 234 3.68 0.11 3.72
N GLY A 235 2.86 1.16 3.65
CA GLY A 235 2.64 1.92 2.43
C GLY A 235 1.31 1.59 1.76
N ARG A 236 0.90 2.48 0.87
CA ARG A 236 -0.27 2.32 0.01
C ARG A 236 0.21 1.77 -1.33
N VAL A 237 -0.04 0.49 -1.59
CA VAL A 237 0.45 -0.22 -2.78
C VAL A 237 -0.75 -0.78 -3.54
N TYR A 238 -1.01 -0.23 -4.71
CA TYR A 238 -2.02 -0.73 -5.63
C TYR A 238 -1.48 -1.91 -6.44
N SER A 239 -2.36 -2.66 -7.09
CA SER A 239 -2.02 -3.84 -7.87
C SER A 239 -1.00 -3.55 -8.97
N GLU A 240 -1.11 -2.43 -9.67
CA GLU A 240 -0.16 -2.00 -10.72
C GLU A 240 1.25 -1.78 -10.16
N ASP A 241 1.35 -1.04 -9.05
CA ASP A 241 2.61 -0.77 -8.37
C ASP A 241 3.21 -2.05 -7.77
N ALA A 242 2.36 -2.93 -7.23
CA ALA A 242 2.75 -4.22 -6.69
C ALA A 242 3.38 -5.12 -7.77
N VAL A 243 2.76 -5.16 -8.96
CA VAL A 243 3.27 -5.91 -10.11
C VAL A 243 4.60 -5.34 -10.61
N ALA A 244 4.73 -4.01 -10.64
CA ALA A 244 5.98 -3.36 -11.02
C ALA A 244 7.11 -3.64 -10.00
N ALA A 245 6.78 -3.63 -8.70
CA ALA A 245 7.73 -3.88 -7.62
C ALA A 245 8.20 -5.34 -7.53
N LYS A 246 7.40 -6.31 -8.00
CA LYS A 246 7.63 -7.78 -7.95
C LYS A 246 7.78 -8.39 -6.56
N SER A 247 8.12 -7.61 -5.54
CA SER A 247 8.21 -8.05 -4.15
C SER A 247 7.99 -6.88 -3.20
N ALA A 248 7.44 -7.18 -2.03
CA ALA A 248 7.22 -6.18 -0.97
C ALA A 248 7.63 -6.75 0.39
N LYS A 249 8.19 -5.89 1.25
CA LYS A 249 8.56 -6.26 2.62
C LYS A 249 7.35 -6.12 3.54
N THR A 250 7.02 -7.19 4.25
CA THR A 250 5.90 -7.22 5.20
C THR A 250 6.28 -6.65 6.57
N LEU A 251 5.30 -6.34 7.41
CA LEU A 251 5.52 -5.93 8.81
C LEU A 251 6.14 -7.04 9.66
N GLN A 252 6.05 -8.30 9.22
CA GLN A 252 6.73 -9.42 9.87
C GLN A 252 8.26 -9.38 9.63
N GLY A 253 8.68 -8.77 8.53
CA GLY A 253 10.08 -8.61 8.13
C GLY A 253 10.46 -9.41 6.88
N SER A 254 9.74 -10.51 6.60
CA SER A 254 9.90 -11.31 5.39
C SER A 254 9.25 -10.63 4.18
N SER A 255 9.74 -10.94 2.98
CA SER A 255 9.14 -10.44 1.74
C SER A 255 8.06 -11.37 1.21
N ILE A 256 7.07 -10.77 0.56
CA ILE A 256 6.11 -11.46 -0.31
C ILE A 256 6.51 -11.22 -1.76
N ALA A 257 6.35 -12.24 -2.61
CA ALA A 257 6.57 -12.13 -4.04
C ALA A 257 5.26 -11.87 -4.75
N VAL A 258 5.24 -10.91 -5.67
CA VAL A 258 4.10 -10.60 -6.53
C VAL A 258 4.40 -11.17 -7.91
N ARG A 259 3.51 -12.01 -8.43
CA ARG A 259 3.64 -12.64 -9.75
C ARG A 259 2.36 -12.43 -10.53
N VAL A 260 2.48 -12.15 -11.82
CA VAL A 260 1.34 -12.16 -12.73
C VAL A 260 1.44 -13.39 -13.60
N THR A 261 0.37 -14.18 -13.59
CA THR A 261 0.22 -15.38 -14.43
C THR A 261 -0.94 -15.17 -15.39
N ASP A 262 -1.09 -16.05 -16.38
CA ASP A 262 -2.25 -16.05 -17.29
C ASP A 262 -3.58 -16.19 -16.55
N ALA A 263 -3.56 -16.74 -15.33
CA ALA A 263 -4.74 -16.94 -14.47
C ALA A 263 -5.01 -15.76 -13.50
N GLY A 264 -4.18 -14.71 -13.53
CA GLY A 264 -4.29 -13.52 -12.68
C GLY A 264 -3.03 -13.21 -11.86
N ALA A 265 -3.11 -12.14 -11.06
CA ALA A 265 -2.08 -11.77 -10.10
C ALA A 265 -2.09 -12.74 -8.89
N MET A 266 -0.90 -13.05 -8.38
CA MET A 266 -0.66 -13.92 -7.25
C MET A 266 0.31 -13.28 -6.27
N ILE A 267 0.05 -13.44 -4.97
CA ILE A 267 0.98 -13.14 -3.87
C ILE A 267 1.51 -14.46 -3.33
N ASN A 268 2.79 -14.73 -3.53
CA ASN A 268 3.38 -16.05 -3.38
C ASN A 268 2.57 -17.10 -4.17
N ASP A 269 1.83 -17.95 -3.46
CA ASP A 269 0.97 -18.99 -4.03
C ASP A 269 -0.53 -18.68 -3.87
N ALA A 270 -0.88 -17.52 -3.28
CA ALA A 270 -2.27 -17.09 -3.10
C ALA A 270 -2.75 -16.24 -4.29
N LYS A 271 -3.95 -16.52 -4.79
CA LYS A 271 -4.55 -15.77 -5.90
C LYS A 271 -5.25 -14.52 -5.38
N LEU A 272 -5.09 -13.38 -6.05
CA LEU A 272 -5.91 -12.19 -5.74
C LEU A 272 -7.32 -12.39 -6.34
N VAL A 273 -8.33 -12.30 -5.48
CA VAL A 273 -9.76 -12.42 -5.85
C VAL A 273 -10.31 -11.06 -6.25
N ALA A 274 -9.98 -10.02 -5.49
CA ALA A 274 -10.28 -8.62 -5.77
C ALA A 274 -9.09 -7.77 -5.32
N THR A 275 -8.84 -6.67 -6.01
CA THR A 275 -7.70 -5.79 -5.76
C THR A 275 -8.17 -4.37 -5.55
N ASP A 276 -7.29 -3.55 -4.98
CA ASP A 276 -7.44 -2.08 -4.97
C ASP A 276 -8.69 -1.60 -4.22
N ILE A 277 -9.05 -2.26 -3.11
CA ILE A 277 -10.15 -1.79 -2.26
C ILE A 277 -9.61 -0.67 -1.36
N ASP A 278 -10.08 0.54 -1.60
CA ASP A 278 -9.69 1.73 -0.85
C ASP A 278 -10.26 1.75 0.58
N ALA A 279 -9.39 2.06 1.53
CA ALA A 279 -9.74 2.43 2.90
C ALA A 279 -9.14 3.81 3.23
N SER A 280 -9.57 4.48 4.30
CA SER A 280 -9.03 5.79 4.69
C SER A 280 -7.54 5.72 5.03
N ASN A 281 -7.12 4.65 5.72
CA ASN A 281 -5.75 4.45 6.17
C ASN A 281 -4.97 3.41 5.35
N GLY A 282 -5.44 3.02 4.16
CA GLY A 282 -4.73 2.03 3.35
C GLY A 282 -5.49 1.44 2.17
N VAL A 283 -5.00 0.30 1.70
CA VAL A 283 -5.59 -0.49 0.61
C VAL A 283 -5.73 -1.95 1.03
N ILE A 284 -6.83 -2.59 0.64
CA ILE A 284 -7.09 -4.00 0.88
C ILE A 284 -7.05 -4.76 -0.45
N HIS A 285 -6.31 -5.86 -0.48
CA HIS A 285 -6.32 -6.83 -1.58
C HIS A 285 -6.88 -8.15 -1.07
N ILE A 286 -7.98 -8.62 -1.66
CA ILE A 286 -8.61 -9.88 -1.26
C ILE A 286 -7.82 -11.04 -1.85
N ILE A 287 -7.44 -12.00 -1.01
CA ILE A 287 -6.74 -13.22 -1.43
C ILE A 287 -7.56 -14.47 -1.11
N ASP A 288 -7.36 -15.52 -1.92
CA ASP A 288 -8.12 -16.76 -1.81
C ASP A 288 -7.49 -17.80 -0.87
N SER A 289 -6.31 -17.51 -0.31
CA SER A 289 -5.50 -18.43 0.48
C SER A 289 -4.74 -17.65 1.56
N VAL A 290 -4.59 -18.22 2.75
CA VAL A 290 -3.84 -17.58 3.86
C VAL A 290 -2.33 -17.63 3.58
N LEU A 291 -1.68 -16.47 3.63
CA LEU A 291 -0.23 -16.34 3.50
C LEU A 291 0.46 -16.86 4.76
N MET A 292 1.20 -17.96 4.60
CA MET A 292 2.04 -18.48 5.66
C MET A 292 3.43 -17.84 5.54
N PRO A 293 3.94 -17.16 6.59
CA PRO A 293 5.30 -16.67 6.57
C PRO A 293 6.24 -17.86 6.37
N PRO A 294 7.33 -17.70 5.60
CA PRO A 294 8.34 -18.75 5.49
C PRO A 294 8.75 -19.09 6.92
N ALA A 295 8.65 -20.37 7.29
CA ALA A 295 8.93 -20.74 8.67
C ALA A 295 10.36 -20.30 8.96
N LYS A 296 10.55 -19.47 10.00
CA LYS A 296 11.86 -18.99 10.47
C LYS A 296 12.90 -20.12 10.54
N ASN A 297 12.42 -21.35 10.71
CA ASN A 297 13.20 -22.57 10.85
C ASN A 297 13.02 -23.63 9.73
N ALA A 298 12.24 -23.40 8.66
CA ALA A 298 12.02 -24.41 7.61
C ALA A 298 13.32 -24.79 6.89
N ASN A 299 14.11 -23.78 6.49
CA ASN A 299 15.43 -24.01 5.92
C ASN A 299 16.39 -24.61 6.96
N ALA A 300 16.27 -24.21 8.22
CA ALA A 300 17.13 -24.71 9.28
C ALA A 300 17.00 -26.22 9.47
N ARG A 301 15.76 -26.74 9.42
CA ARG A 301 15.50 -28.18 9.55
C ARG A 301 16.10 -28.98 8.40
N GLN A 302 15.87 -28.57 7.15
CA GLN A 302 16.41 -29.26 5.98
C GLN A 302 17.95 -29.24 5.96
N VAL A 303 18.54 -28.10 6.33
CA VAL A 303 20.00 -27.94 6.44
C VAL A 303 20.56 -28.87 7.54
N ILE A 304 19.88 -28.97 8.68
CA ILE A 304 20.26 -29.89 9.76
C ILE A 304 20.16 -31.36 9.32
N GLU A 305 19.07 -31.77 8.66
CA GLU A 305 18.89 -33.14 8.18
C GLU A 305 19.97 -33.55 7.17
N ASN A 306 20.28 -32.66 6.22
CA ASN A 306 21.34 -32.88 5.25
C ASN A 306 22.72 -32.98 5.91
N ALA A 307 23.00 -32.09 6.87
CA ALA A 307 24.26 -32.11 7.62
C ALA A 307 24.40 -33.38 8.47
N ILE A 308 23.32 -33.82 9.13
CA ILE A 308 23.26 -35.07 9.89
C ILE A 308 23.58 -36.28 9.01
N ALA A 309 22.98 -36.36 7.82
CA ALA A 309 23.17 -37.46 6.89
C ALA A 309 24.61 -37.50 6.34
N GLN A 310 25.13 -36.38 5.87
CA GLN A 310 26.49 -36.27 5.34
C GLN A 310 27.55 -36.46 6.43
N GLY A 311 27.34 -35.86 7.60
CA GLY A 311 28.25 -35.95 8.73
C GLY A 311 28.34 -37.36 9.31
N ALA A 312 27.23 -38.10 9.36
CA ALA A 312 27.24 -39.51 9.78
C ALA A 312 28.08 -40.38 8.83
N ALA A 313 27.98 -40.17 7.52
CA ALA A 313 28.77 -40.89 6.53
C ALA A 313 30.28 -40.59 6.65
N LEU A 314 30.65 -39.32 6.86
CA LEU A 314 32.04 -38.91 7.10
C LEU A 314 32.61 -39.50 8.40
N TYR A 315 31.80 -39.55 9.46
CA TYR A 315 32.22 -40.13 10.73
C TYR A 315 32.46 -41.63 10.62
N ASN A 316 31.55 -42.37 9.99
CA ASN A 316 31.65 -43.82 9.82
C ASN A 316 32.79 -44.25 8.89
N SER A 317 33.25 -43.35 8.01
CA SER A 317 34.42 -43.57 7.14
C SER A 317 35.75 -43.12 7.78
N GLY A 318 35.76 -42.73 9.06
CA GLY A 318 36.97 -42.32 9.79
C GLY A 318 37.41 -40.87 9.56
N HIS A 319 36.67 -40.09 8.77
CA HIS A 319 36.99 -38.69 8.46
C HIS A 319 36.46 -37.74 9.54
N HIS A 320 36.87 -37.94 10.80
CA HIS A 320 36.34 -37.20 11.95
C HIS A 320 36.60 -35.68 11.90
N ALA A 321 37.73 -35.25 11.32
CA ALA A 321 38.04 -33.84 11.14
C ALA A 321 37.10 -33.16 10.12
N ALA A 322 36.85 -33.81 8.98
CA ALA A 322 35.91 -33.31 7.97
C ALA A 322 34.47 -33.30 8.48
N CYS A 323 34.09 -34.30 9.28
CA CYS A 323 32.80 -34.35 9.97
C CYS A 323 32.62 -33.17 10.93
N ALA A 324 33.62 -32.88 11.77
CA ALA A 324 33.58 -31.74 12.68
C ALA A 324 33.51 -30.39 11.94
N GLN A 325 34.23 -30.25 10.82
CA GLN A 325 34.20 -29.05 9.99
C GLN A 325 32.81 -28.84 9.36
N LEU A 326 32.23 -29.88 8.77
CA LEU A 326 30.89 -29.82 8.18
C LEU A 326 29.84 -29.37 9.20
N TYR A 327 29.84 -29.94 10.41
CA TYR A 327 28.89 -29.53 11.45
C TYR A 327 29.13 -28.09 11.93
N HIS A 328 30.38 -27.64 11.99
CA HIS A 328 30.71 -26.27 12.39
C HIS A 328 30.26 -25.25 11.33
N GLU A 329 30.50 -25.53 10.04
CA GLU A 329 30.05 -24.71 8.92
C GLU A 329 28.53 -24.66 8.83
N THR A 330 27.86 -25.79 9.08
CA THR A 330 26.40 -25.87 9.15
C THR A 330 25.86 -24.94 10.25
N LEU A 331 26.41 -25.01 11.47
CA LEU A 331 25.98 -24.13 12.56
C LEU A 331 26.27 -22.65 12.24
N ASN A 332 27.42 -22.33 11.66
CA ASN A 332 27.74 -20.95 11.29
C ASN A 332 26.80 -20.41 10.19
N GLY A 333 26.46 -21.25 9.20
CA GLY A 333 25.48 -20.93 8.17
C GLY A 333 24.05 -20.79 8.70
N LEU A 334 23.71 -21.48 9.78
CA LEU A 334 22.43 -21.31 10.47
C LEU A 334 22.40 -20.03 11.31
N MET A 335 23.53 -19.57 11.86
CA MET A 335 23.60 -18.29 12.59
C MET A 335 23.32 -17.06 11.71
N SER A 336 23.60 -17.15 10.41
CA SER A 336 23.31 -16.07 9.46
C SER A 336 21.84 -16.07 8.98
N THR A 337 21.03 -17.06 9.39
CA THR A 337 19.60 -17.12 9.10
C THR A 337 18.77 -16.53 10.26
N GLN A 338 17.55 -16.06 9.97
CA GLN A 338 16.60 -15.57 10.99
C GLN A 338 16.01 -16.73 11.81
N ILE A 339 16.84 -17.39 12.60
CA ILE A 339 16.44 -18.39 13.62
C ILE A 339 16.11 -17.69 14.95
N ASP A 340 15.29 -18.34 15.77
CA ASP A 340 14.88 -17.81 17.08
C ASP A 340 16.09 -17.50 17.99
N ALA A 341 15.99 -16.42 18.79
CA ALA A 341 17.08 -15.96 19.65
C ALA A 341 17.54 -17.02 20.68
N SER A 342 16.62 -17.89 21.12
CA SER A 342 16.92 -19.03 22.00
C SER A 342 17.80 -20.07 21.30
N LEU A 343 17.51 -20.39 20.04
CA LEU A 343 18.33 -21.27 19.21
C LEU A 343 19.70 -20.64 18.94
N GLN A 344 19.76 -19.35 18.61
CA GLN A 344 21.03 -18.64 18.42
C GLN A 344 21.93 -18.72 19.65
N HIS A 345 21.38 -18.46 20.84
CA HIS A 345 22.14 -18.55 22.10
C HIS A 345 22.64 -19.99 22.35
N HIS A 346 21.79 -20.99 22.11
CA HIS A 346 22.18 -22.39 22.26
C HIS A 346 23.32 -22.77 21.30
N MET A 347 23.24 -22.33 20.05
CA MET A 347 24.29 -22.56 19.04
C MET A 347 25.62 -21.94 19.43
N THR A 348 25.61 -20.69 19.90
CA THR A 348 26.83 -20.02 20.36
C THR A 348 27.48 -20.81 21.49
N SER A 349 26.70 -21.29 22.46
CA SER A 349 27.19 -22.14 23.54
C SER A 349 27.81 -23.45 23.04
N VAL A 350 27.19 -24.11 22.06
CA VAL A 350 27.69 -25.36 21.46
C VAL A 350 28.98 -25.10 20.68
N MET A 351 29.05 -24.05 19.88
CA MET A 351 30.24 -23.69 19.10
C MET A 351 31.42 -23.31 20.00
N THR A 352 31.19 -22.54 21.07
CA THR A 352 32.21 -22.22 22.07
C THR A 352 32.72 -23.50 22.75
N SER A 353 31.81 -24.37 23.19
CA SER A 353 32.18 -25.65 23.83
C SER A 353 33.00 -26.55 22.90
N ALA A 354 32.65 -26.60 21.62
CA ALA A 354 33.38 -27.35 20.60
C ALA A 354 34.76 -26.75 20.28
N SER A 355 34.94 -25.43 20.40
CA SER A 355 36.21 -24.74 20.13
C SER A 355 37.30 -25.06 21.15
N HIS A 356 36.92 -25.44 22.37
CA HIS A 356 37.84 -25.85 23.43
C HIS A 356 38.26 -27.33 23.36
N GLN A 357 37.70 -28.11 22.44
CA GLN A 357 38.00 -29.55 22.29
C GLN A 357 39.20 -29.77 21.36
N GLN A 358 40.29 -30.33 21.88
CA GLN A 358 41.48 -30.69 21.09
C GLN A 358 41.31 -31.99 20.29
N CYS A 359 40.43 -32.90 20.74
CA CYS A 359 40.13 -34.15 20.06
C CYS A 359 39.04 -33.96 19.00
N MET A 360 39.35 -34.26 17.73
CA MET A 360 38.42 -34.09 16.61
C MET A 360 37.18 -34.98 16.72
N THR A 361 37.33 -36.19 17.27
CA THR A 361 36.21 -37.10 17.54
C THR A 361 35.24 -36.52 18.57
N GLN A 362 35.78 -35.94 19.66
CA GLN A 362 35.00 -35.34 20.73
C GLN A 362 34.34 -34.03 20.30
N ARG A 363 35.04 -33.26 19.44
CA ARG A 363 34.51 -32.07 18.79
C ARG A 363 33.33 -32.41 17.87
N ALA A 364 33.44 -33.44 17.03
CA ALA A 364 32.36 -33.90 16.16
C ALA A 364 31.11 -34.32 16.95
N TRP A 365 31.29 -35.07 18.05
CA TRP A 365 30.17 -35.48 18.93
C TRP A 365 29.51 -34.31 19.67
N THR A 366 30.31 -33.34 20.11
CA THR A 366 29.79 -32.14 20.79
C THR A 366 28.92 -31.32 19.83
N LEU A 367 29.41 -31.09 18.61
CA LEU A 367 28.65 -30.40 17.56
C LEU A 367 27.40 -31.17 17.16
N ARG A 368 27.50 -32.51 17.02
CA ARG A 368 26.36 -33.36 16.68
C ARG A 368 25.26 -33.30 17.74
N ARG A 369 25.60 -33.39 19.03
CA ARG A 369 24.61 -33.28 20.12
C ARG A 369 23.88 -31.94 20.10
N GLY A 370 24.59 -30.84 19.84
CA GLY A 370 23.96 -29.53 19.70
C GLY A 370 23.00 -29.48 18.51
N ILE A 371 23.41 -30.01 17.36
CA ILE A 371 22.55 -30.10 16.17
C ILE A 371 21.31 -30.96 16.42
N ASP A 372 21.43 -32.10 17.11
CA ASP A 372 20.30 -32.97 17.44
C ASP A 372 19.32 -32.30 18.43
N GLN A 373 19.85 -31.55 19.41
CA GLN A 373 19.04 -30.76 20.35
C GLN A 373 18.28 -29.65 19.64
N MET A 374 18.91 -28.97 18.69
CA MET A 374 18.24 -28.00 17.83
C MET A 374 17.15 -28.66 17.00
N TYR A 375 17.44 -29.79 16.36
CA TYR A 375 16.46 -30.53 15.56
C TYR A 375 15.21 -30.89 16.38
N ALA A 376 15.39 -31.33 17.62
CA ALA A 376 14.29 -31.62 18.52
C ALA A 376 13.47 -30.35 18.83
N GLN A 377 14.12 -29.23 19.13
CA GLN A 377 13.43 -27.95 19.37
C GLN A 377 12.68 -27.43 18.13
N LEU A 378 13.21 -27.67 16.92
CA LEU A 378 12.54 -27.33 15.66
C LEU A 378 11.31 -28.20 15.36
N GLY A 379 11.22 -29.41 15.91
CA GLY A 379 10.05 -30.30 15.77
C GLY A 379 8.97 -30.09 16.83
N SER A 380 9.26 -29.32 17.88
CA SER A 380 8.38 -29.12 19.04
C SER A 380 7.53 -27.84 18.93
N ASN A 381 7.80 -26.99 17.93
CA ASN A 381 7.22 -25.65 17.80
C ASN A 381 6.03 -25.60 16.86
#